data_AF-A0A166ERJ4-F1
#
_entry.id   AF-A0A166ERJ4-F1
#
_cell.length_a   1.000
_cell.length_b   1.000
_cell.length_c   1.000
_cell.angle_alpha   90.00
_cell.angle_beta   90.00
_cell.angle_gamma   90.00
#
_symmetry.space_group_name_H-M   'P 1'
#
loop_
_entity.id
_entity.type
_entity.pdbx_description
1 polymer ?
#
loop_
_entity_poly.entity_id
_entity_poly.type
_entity_poly.pdbx_seq_one_letter_code
_entity_poly.pdbx_strand_id
1 'polypeptide(L)'
;QRDWVGKLPPTEFAMNSASSATTGYALFVLNNGRMPTSMVWHSDSEFPGVRIFAQRIKDAILRAHDAIITARVKQTLTSNRKRADSPFATGDLVYL
;
A
#
# COMPACT_ATOMS: atom_id res chain seq x y z
N GLN A 1 0.62 24.59 4.56
CA GLN A 1 1.77 23.85 4.00
C GLN A 1 1.46 23.50 2.54
N ARG A 2 2.18 24.05 1.54
CA ARG A 2 1.86 23.90 0.09
C ARG A 2 2.78 22.91 -0.66
N ASP A 3 3.84 22.42 0.00
CA ASP A 3 4.88 21.58 -0.59
C ASP A 3 4.68 20.08 -0.27
N TRP A 4 3.42 19.63 -0.21
CA TRP A 4 3.11 18.23 0.14
C TRP A 4 3.38 17.28 -1.03
N VAL A 5 3.27 17.76 -2.27
CA VAL A 5 3.46 16.96 -3.48
C VAL A 5 4.91 16.47 -3.59
N GLY A 6 5.90 17.31 -3.31
CA GLY A 6 7.32 16.92 -3.33
C GLY A 6 7.71 15.97 -2.20
N LYS A 7 6.95 15.99 -1.10
CA LYS A 7 7.19 15.17 0.10
C LYS A 7 6.44 13.84 0.11
N LEU A 8 5.44 13.67 -0.75
CA LEU A 8 4.66 12.43 -0.87
C LEU A 8 5.56 11.22 -1.19
N PRO A 9 6.46 11.27 -2.19
CA PRO A 9 7.25 10.10 -2.57
C PRO A 9 8.27 9.64 -1.51
N PRO A 10 9.03 10.55 -0.85
CA PRO A 10 9.86 10.16 0.29
C PRO A 10 9.05 9.57 1.45
N THR A 11 7.85 10.10 1.70
CA THR A 11 6.97 9.63 2.78
C THR A 11 6.47 8.21 2.51
N GLU A 12 6.03 7.93 1.28
CA GLU A 12 5.59 6.61 0.86
C GLU A 12 6.74 5.59 0.90
N PHE A 13 7.93 5.97 0.44
CA PHE A 13 9.12 5.13 0.54
C PHE A 13 9.44 4.78 2.00
N ALA A 14 9.40 5.77 2.90
CA ALA A 14 9.62 5.56 4.32
C ALA A 14 8.56 4.62 4.94
N MET A 15 7.28 4.81 4.60
CA MET A 15 6.19 3.96 5.06
C MET A 15 6.36 2.50 4.62
N ASN A 16 6.71 2.26 3.35
CA ASN A 16 6.88 0.91 2.81
C ASN A 16 8.19 0.23 3.25
N SER A 17 9.16 1.03 3.74
CA SER A 17 10.42 0.55 4.31
C SER A 17 10.34 0.32 5.82
N ALA A 18 9.33 0.86 6.50
CA ALA A 18 9.13 0.61 7.92
C ALA A 18 8.64 -0.83 8.15
N SER A 19 9.17 -1.49 9.18
CA SER A 19 8.66 -2.79 9.62
C SER A 19 7.28 -2.64 10.25
N SER A 20 6.35 -3.52 9.90
CA SER A 20 5.04 -3.57 10.55
C SER A 20 5.17 -4.26 11.90
N ALA A 21 4.53 -3.72 12.94
CA ALA A 21 4.44 -4.36 14.24
C ALA A 21 3.70 -5.73 14.20
N THR A 22 2.83 -5.93 13.21
CA THR A 22 2.02 -7.15 13.08
C THR A 22 2.76 -8.29 12.39
N THR A 23 3.61 -8.00 11.39
CA THR A 23 4.32 -9.02 10.61
C THR A 23 5.82 -9.03 10.86
N GLY A 24 6.39 -8.01 11.51
CA GLY A 24 7.83 -7.85 11.76
C GLY A 24 8.66 -7.45 10.55
N TYR A 25 8.08 -7.49 9.35
CA TYR A 25 8.77 -7.20 8.09
C TYR A 25 8.29 -5.90 7.45
N ALA A 26 9.18 -5.27 6.69
CA ALA A 26 8.83 -4.16 5.82
C ALA A 26 8.10 -4.67 4.57
N LEU A 27 7.21 -3.84 4.02
CA LEU A 27 6.38 -4.24 2.89
C LEU A 27 7.21 -4.53 1.63
N PHE A 28 8.30 -3.79 1.39
CA PHE A 28 9.22 -4.08 0.28
C PHE A 28 9.86 -5.47 0.37
N VAL A 29 10.20 -5.91 1.59
CA VAL A 29 10.75 -7.25 1.82
C VAL A 29 9.69 -8.31 1.56
N LEU A 30 8.45 -8.09 2.00
CA LEU A 30 7.35 -9.04 1.77
C LEU A 30 6.97 -9.17 0.29
N ASN A 31 7.00 -8.07 -0.47
CA ASN A 31 6.59 -8.08 -1.88
C ASN A 31 7.71 -8.52 -2.84
N ASN A 32 8.95 -8.11 -2.58
CA ASN A 32 10.06 -8.28 -3.53
C ASN A 32 11.24 -9.08 -2.96
N GLY A 33 11.17 -9.54 -1.70
CA GLY A 33 12.25 -10.27 -1.02
C GLY A 33 13.46 -9.41 -0.64
N ARG A 34 13.47 -8.11 -0.96
CA ARG A 34 14.59 -7.21 -0.69
C ARG A 34 14.13 -5.75 -0.55
N MET A 35 14.92 -4.96 0.18
CA MET A 35 14.76 -3.51 0.23
C MET A 35 15.27 -2.86 -1.07
N PRO A 36 14.51 -1.95 -1.69
CA PRO A 36 15.00 -1.14 -2.79
C PRO A 36 16.05 -0.13 -2.30
N THR A 37 16.97 0.22 -3.20
CA THR A 37 17.93 1.31 -3.00
C THR A 37 17.21 2.65 -2.86
N SER A 38 17.86 3.65 -2.23
CA SER A 38 17.22 4.95 -2.01
C SER A 38 16.70 5.56 -3.33
N MET A 39 15.47 6.07 -3.28
CA MET A 39 14.78 6.58 -4.45
C MET A 39 15.41 7.92 -4.90
N VAL A 40 16.10 7.92 -6.05
CA VAL A 40 16.55 9.17 -6.70
C VAL A 40 15.37 9.76 -7.47
N TRP A 41 14.72 10.78 -6.90
CA TRP A 41 13.49 11.35 -7.46
C TRP A 41 13.73 12.27 -8.67
N HIS A 42 14.89 12.91 -8.68
CA HIS A 42 15.39 13.75 -9.77
C HIS A 42 16.74 13.21 -10.21
N SER A 43 16.76 12.58 -11.38
CA SER A 43 17.99 12.19 -12.06
C SER A 43 17.93 12.80 -13.46
N ASP A 44 18.69 13.86 -13.68
CA ASP A 44 19.01 14.33 -15.02
C ASP A 44 20.00 13.33 -15.62
N SER A 45 19.46 12.24 -16.16
CA SER A 45 20.25 11.24 -16.84
C SER A 45 20.37 11.61 -18.31
N GLU A 46 21.61 11.67 -18.79
CA GLU A 46 21.95 11.84 -20.21
C GLU A 46 21.37 10.70 -21.07
N PHE A 47 21.07 9.55 -20.46
CA PHE A 47 20.57 8.36 -21.14
C PHE A 47 19.03 8.28 -21.12
N PRO A 48 18.37 8.33 -22.30
CA PRO A 48 16.90 8.27 -22.38
C PRO A 48 16.29 7.00 -21.79
N GLY A 49 16.99 5.87 -21.87
CA GLY A 49 16.52 4.58 -21.35
C GLY A 49 16.38 4.58 -19.82
N VAL A 50 17.31 5.22 -19.11
CA VAL A 50 17.26 5.37 -17.65
C VAL A 50 16.08 6.25 -17.24
N ARG A 51 15.79 7.31 -18.01
CA ARG A 51 14.64 8.18 -17.78
C ARG A 51 13.31 7.45 -17.95
N ILE A 52 13.15 6.66 -19.01
CA ILE A 52 11.94 5.87 -19.25
C ILE A 52 11.77 4.83 -18.14
N PHE A 53 12.84 4.15 -17.74
CA PHE A 53 12.80 3.19 -16.63
C PHE A 53 12.37 3.85 -15.33
N ALA A 54 12.95 4.99 -14.98
CA ALA A 54 12.57 5.77 -13.79
C ALA A 54 11.11 6.23 -13.85
N GLN A 55 10.61 6.67 -15.01
CA GLN A 55 9.20 7.01 -15.21
C GLN A 55 8.28 5.80 -15.01
N ARG A 56 8.62 4.63 -15.55
CA ARG A 56 7.83 3.40 -15.35
C ARG A 56 7.77 2.98 -13.88
N ILE A 57 8.88 3.14 -13.14
CA ILE A 57 8.87 2.89 -11.70
C ILE A 57 7.96 3.90 -10.99
N LYS A 58 8.03 5.20 -11.33
CA LYS A 58 7.14 6.22 -10.77
C LYS A 58 5.67 5.87 -11.02
N ASP A 59 5.32 5.47 -12.23
CA ASP A 59 3.96 5.05 -12.58
C ASP A 59 3.53 3.80 -11.79
N ALA A 60 4.42 2.83 -11.61
CA ALA A 60 4.14 1.63 -10.84
C ALA A 60 3.88 1.94 -9.35
N ILE A 61 4.64 2.87 -8.77
CA ILE A 61 4.45 3.34 -7.40
C ILE A 61 3.08 4.04 -7.27
N LEU A 62 2.76 4.97 -8.18
CA LEU A 62 1.46 5.66 -8.18
C LEU A 62 0.29 4.68 -8.26
N ARG A 63 0.38 3.65 -9.12
CA ARG A 63 -0.63 2.59 -9.21
C ARG A 63 -0.74 1.76 -7.93
N ALA A 64 0.40 1.45 -7.30
CA ALA A 64 0.41 0.72 -6.04
C ALA A 64 -0.28 1.53 -4.92
N HIS A 65 -0.02 2.83 -4.85
CA HIS A 65 -0.67 3.75 -3.93
C HIS A 65 -2.20 3.75 -4.10
N ASP A 66 -2.69 3.91 -5.33
CA ASP A 66 -4.13 3.88 -5.63
C ASP A 66 -4.76 2.52 -5.27
N ALA A 67 -4.06 1.42 -5.52
CA ALA A 67 -4.50 0.08 -5.15
C ALA A 67 -4.62 -0.08 -3.63
N ILE A 68 -3.66 0.44 -2.86
CA ILE A 68 -3.69 0.40 -1.38
C ILE A 68 -4.86 1.23 -0.85
N ILE A 69 -5.08 2.44 -1.34
CA ILE A 69 -6.22 3.28 -0.94
C ILE A 69 -7.53 2.55 -1.24
N THR A 70 -7.65 2.01 -2.45
CA THR A 70 -8.84 1.25 -2.88
C THR A 70 -9.08 0.03 -1.98
N ALA A 71 -8.02 -0.71 -1.67
CA ALA A 71 -8.10 -1.88 -0.79
C ALA A 71 -8.50 -1.49 0.63
N ARG A 72 -7.92 -0.42 1.19
CA ARG A 72 -8.26 0.10 2.51
C ARG A 72 -9.72 0.54 2.58
N VAL A 73 -10.24 1.24 1.58
CA VAL A 73 -11.67 1.63 1.52
C VAL A 73 -12.55 0.38 1.57
N LYS A 74 -12.24 -0.65 0.77
CA LYS A 74 -12.98 -1.92 0.77
C LYS A 74 -12.92 -2.63 2.12
N GLN A 75 -11.72 -2.75 2.70
CA GLN A 75 -11.50 -3.38 3.99
C GLN A 75 -12.23 -2.67 5.12
N THR A 76 -12.17 -1.33 5.16
CA THR A 76 -12.88 -0.52 6.16
C THR A 76 -14.39 -0.69 6.02
N LEU A 77 -14.93 -0.71 4.80
CA LEU A 77 -16.35 -0.98 4.57
C LEU A 77 -16.76 -2.36 5.09
N THR A 78 -15.97 -3.41 4.83
CA THR A 78 -16.28 -4.76 5.33
C THR A 78 -16.06 -4.89 6.84
N SER A 79 -15.03 -4.25 7.39
CA SER A 79 -14.70 -4.33 8.82
C SER A 79 -15.66 -3.52 9.68
N ASN A 80 -16.21 -2.43 9.16
CA ASN A 80 -17.19 -1.60 9.87
C ASN A 80 -18.62 -2.14 9.75
N ARG A 81 -18.86 -3.16 8.92
CA ARG A 81 -20.14 -3.87 8.96
C ARG A 81 -20.25 -4.58 10.30
N LYS A 82 -21.22 -4.15 11.11
CA LYS A 82 -21.65 -4.92 12.28
C LYS A 82 -22.13 -6.29 11.80
N ARG A 83 -21.86 -7.33 12.60
CA ARG A 83 -22.55 -8.60 12.41
C ARG A 83 -24.05 -8.33 12.54
N ALA A 84 -24.84 -8.87 11.62
CA ALA A 84 -26.29 -8.87 11.81
C ALA A 84 -26.57 -9.64 13.11
N ASP A 85 -27.48 -9.12 13.94
CA ASP A 85 -27.94 -9.86 15.10
C ASP A 85 -28.47 -11.21 14.61
N SER A 86 -28.00 -12.29 15.24
CA SER A 86 -28.45 -13.63 14.90
C SER A 86 -29.94 -13.71 15.19
N PRO A 87 -30.80 -14.04 14.20
CA PRO A 87 -32.22 -14.24 14.45
C PRO A 87 -32.50 -15.51 15.26
N PHE A 88 -31.48 -16.36 15.45
CA PHE A 88 -31.60 -17.66 16.11
C PHE A 88 -31.36 -17.55 17.61
N ALA A 89 -32.22 -18.22 18.38
CA ALA A 89 -32.09 -18.37 19.82
C ALA A 89 -31.43 -19.71 20.19
N THR A 90 -30.96 -19.81 21.42
CA THR A 90 -30.42 -21.05 21.97
C THR A 90 -31.48 -22.15 21.93
N GLY A 91 -31.28 -23.17 21.09
CA GLY A 91 -32.21 -24.30 20.91
C GLY A 91 -32.87 -24.39 19.54
N ASP A 92 -32.69 -23.39 18.67
CA ASP A 92 -33.21 -23.46 17.30
C ASP A 92 -32.47 -24.50 16.46
N LEU A 93 -33.24 -25.31 15.72
CA LEU A 93 -32.72 -26.23 14.73
C LEU A 93 -32.57 -25.48 13.39
N VAL A 94 -31.33 -25.31 12.95
CA VAL A 94 -30.99 -24.74 11.64
C VAL A 94 -30.37 -25.80 10.75
N TYR A 95 -30.72 -25.77 9.46
CA TYR A 95 -30.05 -26.56 8.45
C TYR A 95 -28.66 -25.97 8.18
N LEU A 96 -27.64 -26.83 8.24
CA LEU A 96 -26.25 -26.52 7.88
C LEU A 96 -26.03 -26.62 6.37
#